data_AF-A0A7M5UP45-F1
#
_entry.id   AF-A0A7M5UP45-F1
#
_cell.length_a   1.000
_cell.length_b   1.000
_cell.length_c   1.000
_cell.angle_alpha   90.00
_cell.angle_beta   90.00
_cell.angle_gamma   90.00
#
_symmetry.space_group_name_H-M   'P 1'
#
loop_
_entity.id
_entity.type
_entity.pdbx_description
1 polymer ?
#
loop_
_entity_poly.entity_id
_entity_poly.type
_entity_poly.pdbx_seq_one_letter_code
_entity_poly.pdbx_strand_id
1 'polypeptide(L)'
;NLPIERIWVEVNSRVNYPLKEALVEMDNTLQIDMENDAFKFCVSEVSCRVANYGLNVVISSWNQHPISGRGVPSTIKERTNRLQPLNVNDIPEPLEAKQMYETIYLGRLTEESHFGIDPLVGFEELINQRENSFQAVHQIPTIFNHLVNGNQAPFKTAISDFIQITSNLTAF
;
A
#
# COMPACT_ATOMS: atom_id res chain seq x y z
N ASN A 1 -18.03 -10.18 15.87
CA ASN A 1 -18.33 -10.07 14.43
C ASN A 1 -19.27 -8.92 14.12
N LEU A 2 -18.77 -7.71 14.36
CA LEU A 2 -19.37 -6.47 13.88
C LEU A 2 -19.28 -6.40 12.34
N PRO A 3 -20.19 -5.68 11.65
CA PRO A 3 -20.15 -5.54 10.20
C PRO A 3 -18.81 -5.02 9.64
N ILE A 4 -18.12 -4.15 10.40
CA ILE A 4 -16.80 -3.64 10.06
C ILE A 4 -15.71 -4.70 10.13
N GLU A 5 -15.87 -5.74 10.96
CA GLU A 5 -14.89 -6.83 11.06
C GLU A 5 -14.90 -7.72 9.80
N ARG A 6 -15.99 -7.69 9.01
CA ARG A 6 -16.11 -8.49 7.78
C ARG A 6 -15.28 -7.93 6.63
N ILE A 7 -15.09 -6.61 6.54
CA ILE A 7 -14.27 -6.02 5.47
C ILE A 7 -12.81 -6.48 5.61
N TRP A 8 -12.34 -6.69 6.84
CA TRP A 8 -10.98 -7.16 7.09
C TRP A 8 -10.75 -8.59 6.59
N VAL A 9 -11.78 -9.44 6.62
CA VAL A 9 -11.69 -10.79 6.03
C VAL A 9 -11.49 -10.68 4.52
N GLU A 10 -12.22 -9.80 3.85
CA GLU A 10 -12.08 -9.56 2.40
C GLU A 10 -10.74 -8.91 2.03
N VAL A 11 -10.28 -7.92 2.80
CA VAL A 11 -8.97 -7.31 2.61
C VAL A 11 -7.87 -8.36 2.78
N ASN A 12 -7.99 -9.21 3.79
CA ASN A 12 -7.01 -10.26 4.03
C ASN A 12 -6.96 -11.27 2.89
N SER A 13 -8.11 -11.79 2.45
CA SER A 13 -8.17 -12.81 1.39
C SER A 13 -7.75 -12.27 0.02
N ARG A 14 -8.10 -11.02 -0.30
CA ARG A 14 -7.91 -10.44 -1.64
C ARG A 14 -6.66 -9.58 -1.79
N VAL A 15 -6.03 -9.18 -0.69
CA VAL A 15 -4.85 -8.29 -0.74
C VAL A 15 -3.72 -8.85 0.10
N ASN A 16 -3.94 -9.05 1.39
CA ASN A 16 -2.86 -9.39 2.33
C ASN A 16 -2.23 -10.76 2.05
N TYR A 17 -3.04 -11.82 1.99
CA TYR A 17 -2.52 -13.17 1.84
C TYR A 17 -1.81 -13.40 0.50
N PRO A 18 -2.33 -12.96 -0.65
CA PRO A 18 -1.61 -13.10 -1.92
C PRO A 18 -0.23 -12.41 -1.91
N LEU A 19 -0.14 -11.20 -1.34
CA LEU A 19 1.14 -10.49 -1.18
C LEU A 19 2.08 -11.25 -0.24
N LYS A 20 1.58 -11.63 0.94
CA LYS A 20 2.38 -12.34 1.95
C LYS A 20 2.92 -13.66 1.41
N GLU A 21 2.10 -14.45 0.74
CA GLU A 21 2.52 -15.72 0.15
C GLU A 21 3.67 -15.53 -0.85
N ALA A 22 3.54 -14.55 -1.75
CA ALA A 22 4.59 -14.25 -2.72
C ALA A 22 5.89 -13.77 -2.06
N LEU A 23 5.80 -12.86 -1.10
CA LEU A 23 6.97 -12.32 -0.38
C LEU A 23 7.68 -13.39 0.45
N VAL A 24 6.93 -14.22 1.18
CA VAL A 24 7.49 -15.35 1.95
C VAL A 24 8.18 -16.35 1.02
N GLU A 25 7.64 -16.62 -0.17
CA GLU A 25 8.31 -17.48 -1.13
C GLU A 25 9.60 -16.85 -1.67
N MET A 26 9.59 -15.55 -1.99
CA MET A 26 10.81 -14.84 -2.42
C MET A 26 11.91 -14.87 -1.36
N ASP A 27 11.55 -14.66 -0.09
CA ASP A 27 12.48 -14.72 1.05
C ASP A 27 13.04 -16.15 1.23
N ASN A 28 12.16 -17.16 1.26
CA ASN A 28 12.56 -18.57 1.38
C ASN A 28 13.45 -19.05 0.22
N THR A 29 13.32 -18.43 -0.96
CA THR A 29 14.12 -18.75 -2.16
C THR A 29 15.31 -17.80 -2.35
N LEU A 30 15.59 -16.94 -1.36
CA LEU A 30 16.71 -15.98 -1.34
C LEU A 30 16.72 -15.02 -2.54
N GLN A 31 15.55 -14.71 -3.09
CA GLN A 31 15.39 -13.72 -4.17
C GLN A 31 15.45 -12.27 -3.65
N ILE A 32 15.20 -12.09 -2.35
CA ILE A 32 15.28 -10.81 -1.65
C ILE A 32 16.18 -10.97 -0.43
N ASP A 33 17.03 -9.97 -0.20
CA ASP A 33 17.82 -9.83 1.02
C ASP A 33 17.13 -8.85 1.96
N MET A 34 16.40 -9.38 2.93
CA MET A 34 15.67 -8.58 3.93
C MET A 34 16.56 -8.07 5.06
N GLU A 35 17.88 -8.26 5.01
CA GLU A 35 18.84 -7.55 5.87
C GLU A 35 19.30 -6.22 5.23
N ASN A 36 19.29 -6.14 3.90
CA ASN A 36 19.68 -4.96 3.13
C ASN A 36 18.57 -3.89 3.10
N ASP A 37 18.88 -2.67 3.54
CA ASP A 37 17.90 -1.58 3.64
C ASP A 37 17.35 -1.08 2.29
N ALA A 38 18.15 -1.13 1.22
CA ALA A 38 17.68 -0.78 -0.12
C ALA A 38 16.70 -1.83 -0.66
N PHE A 39 16.94 -3.11 -0.35
CA PHE A 39 16.02 -4.19 -0.71
C PHE A 39 14.72 -4.09 0.09
N LYS A 40 14.79 -3.88 1.41
CA LYS A 40 13.60 -3.61 2.25
C LYS A 40 12.77 -2.47 1.67
N PHE A 41 13.43 -1.37 1.30
CA PHE A 41 12.78 -0.23 0.66
C PHE A 41 12.08 -0.66 -0.64
N CYS A 42 12.79 -1.28 -1.58
CA CYS A 42 12.25 -1.70 -2.87
C CYS A 42 11.06 -2.67 -2.73
N VAL A 43 11.20 -3.67 -1.87
CA VAL A 43 10.14 -4.65 -1.55
C VAL A 43 8.92 -3.93 -1.00
N SER A 44 9.12 -3.02 -0.04
CA SER A 44 8.04 -2.27 0.60
C SER A 44 7.32 -1.37 -0.41
N GLU A 45 8.06 -0.68 -1.27
CA GLU A 45 7.51 0.27 -2.22
C GLU A 45 6.61 -0.42 -3.25
N VAL A 46 7.09 -1.50 -3.87
CA VAL A 46 6.28 -2.27 -4.84
C VAL A 46 5.09 -2.93 -4.14
N SER A 47 5.30 -3.50 -2.95
CA SER A 47 4.22 -4.15 -2.18
C SER A 47 3.13 -3.16 -1.79
N CYS A 48 3.50 -1.97 -1.31
CA CYS A 48 2.57 -0.91 -0.93
C CYS A 48 1.77 -0.40 -2.13
N ARG A 49 2.39 -0.23 -3.30
CA ARG A 49 1.67 0.17 -4.52
C ARG A 49 0.60 -0.85 -4.92
N VAL A 50 0.96 -2.14 -4.93
CA VAL A 50 0.03 -3.23 -5.25
C VAL A 50 -1.06 -3.37 -4.18
N ALA A 51 -0.70 -3.25 -2.89
CA ALA A 51 -1.64 -3.27 -1.79
C ALA A 51 -2.64 -2.11 -1.86
N ASN A 52 -2.16 -0.88 -2.07
CA ASN A 52 -3.00 0.31 -2.19
C ASN A 52 -3.99 0.19 -3.36
N TYR A 53 -3.53 -0.31 -4.51
CA TYR A 53 -4.42 -0.60 -5.63
C TYR A 53 -5.48 -1.65 -5.24
N GLY A 54 -5.05 -2.75 -4.62
CA GLY A 54 -5.94 -3.81 -4.16
C GLY A 54 -6.98 -3.33 -3.16
N LEU A 55 -6.59 -2.51 -2.18
CA LEU A 55 -7.48 -1.89 -1.21
C LEU A 55 -8.54 -1.04 -1.89
N ASN A 56 -8.16 -0.21 -2.86
CA ASN A 56 -9.11 0.60 -3.63
C ASN A 56 -10.12 -0.28 -4.39
N VAL A 57 -9.67 -1.38 -5.00
CA VAL A 57 -10.55 -2.35 -5.68
C VAL A 57 -11.50 -3.01 -4.68
N VAL A 58 -11.00 -3.47 -3.52
CA VAL A 58 -11.82 -4.10 -2.48
C VAL A 58 -12.86 -3.11 -1.95
N ILE A 59 -12.45 -1.91 -1.53
CA ILE A 59 -13.34 -0.87 -0.99
C ILE A 59 -14.40 -0.48 -2.02
N SER A 60 -14.02 -0.30 -3.29
CA SER A 60 -14.96 0.01 -4.37
C SER A 60 -15.99 -1.10 -4.53
N SER A 61 -15.55 -2.35 -4.68
CA SER A 61 -16.45 -3.51 -4.82
C SER A 61 -17.34 -3.70 -3.58
N TRP A 62 -16.79 -3.49 -2.38
CA TRP A 62 -17.51 -3.57 -1.12
C TRP A 62 -18.55 -2.46 -0.97
N ASN A 63 -18.33 -1.28 -1.54
CA ASN A 63 -19.35 -0.23 -1.49
C ASN A 63 -20.41 -0.35 -2.59
N GLN A 64 -20.13 -1.13 -3.65
CA GLN A 64 -21.04 -1.33 -4.77
C GLN A 64 -21.85 -2.64 -4.70
N HIS A 65 -21.57 -3.54 -3.74
CA HIS A 65 -22.33 -4.78 -3.65
C HIS A 65 -23.77 -4.55 -3.13
N PRO A 66 -24.77 -5.24 -3.69
CA PRO A 66 -26.14 -5.18 -3.18
C PRO A 66 -26.26 -5.95 -1.86
N ILE A 67 -26.87 -5.32 -0.86
CA ILE A 67 -27.24 -5.97 0.40
C ILE A 67 -28.74 -6.29 0.35
N SER A 68 -29.08 -7.58 0.45
CA SER A 68 -30.47 -8.05 0.40
C SER A 68 -31.36 -7.29 1.40
N GLY A 69 -32.47 -6.75 0.90
CA GLY A 69 -33.41 -5.95 1.69
C GLY A 69 -32.94 -4.55 2.10
N ARG A 70 -31.72 -4.13 1.74
CA ARG A 70 -31.19 -2.78 2.06
C ARG A 70 -30.81 -1.95 0.85
N GLY A 71 -30.29 -2.58 -0.22
CA GLY A 71 -29.81 -1.90 -1.42
C GLY A 71 -28.28 -1.79 -1.46
N VAL A 72 -27.76 -0.91 -2.30
CA VAL A 72 -26.32 -0.73 -2.53
C VAL A 72 -25.77 0.38 -1.61
N PRO A 73 -24.70 0.15 -0.82
CA PRO A 73 -24.15 1.15 0.10
C PRO A 73 -23.83 2.51 -0.53
N SER A 74 -23.19 2.53 -1.70
CA SER A 74 -22.88 3.76 -2.45
C SER A 74 -24.13 4.58 -2.78
N THR A 75 -25.17 3.93 -3.32
CA THR A 75 -26.45 4.58 -3.65
C THR A 75 -27.18 5.07 -2.40
N ILE A 76 -27.12 4.31 -1.30
CA ILE A 76 -27.71 4.72 -0.02
C ILE A 76 -26.97 5.97 0.50
N LYS A 77 -25.63 5.97 0.46
CA LYS A 77 -24.81 7.14 0.85
C LYS A 77 -25.23 8.36 0.05
N GLU A 78 -25.33 8.29 -1.27
CA GLU A 78 -25.76 9.42 -2.11
C GLU A 78 -27.13 9.98 -1.70
N ARG A 79 -28.08 9.11 -1.34
CA ARG A 79 -29.44 9.51 -0.93
C ARG A 79 -29.54 10.03 0.49
N THR A 80 -28.64 9.61 1.37
CA THR A 80 -28.77 9.83 2.83
C THR A 80 -27.65 10.67 3.43
N ASN A 81 -26.61 11.00 2.67
CA ASN A 81 -25.49 11.80 3.15
C ASN A 81 -25.98 13.20 3.54
N ARG A 82 -25.94 13.48 4.85
CA ARG A 82 -26.26 14.79 5.45
C ARG A 82 -25.03 15.42 6.11
N LEU A 83 -23.84 14.90 5.83
CA LEU A 83 -22.60 15.42 6.39
C LEU A 83 -22.28 16.78 5.77
N GLN A 84 -21.92 17.74 6.60
CA GLN A 84 -21.34 19.01 6.16
C GLN A 84 -19.81 18.84 6.05
N PRO A 85 -19.17 19.38 5.00
CA PRO A 85 -17.71 19.43 4.94
C PRO A 85 -17.17 20.14 6.18
N LEU A 86 -16.16 19.55 6.83
CA LEU A 86 -15.40 20.24 7.87
C LEU A 86 -14.57 21.35 7.22
N ASN A 87 -14.40 22.47 7.92
CA ASN A 87 -13.42 23.46 7.51
C ASN A 87 -12.03 22.85 7.69
N VAL A 88 -11.17 22.94 6.68
CA VAL A 88 -9.80 22.41 6.75
C VAL A 88 -9.04 23.04 7.92
N ASN A 89 -9.34 24.31 8.25
CA ASN A 89 -8.72 25.00 9.39
C ASN A 89 -9.15 24.45 10.76
N ASP A 90 -10.21 23.63 10.83
CA ASP A 90 -10.65 22.99 12.07
C ASP A 90 -9.91 21.65 12.32
N ILE A 91 -9.16 21.16 11.32
CA ILE A 91 -8.43 19.89 11.40
C ILE A 91 -6.94 20.22 11.54
N PRO A 92 -6.29 19.81 12.64
CA PRO A 92 -4.86 20.04 12.79
C PRO A 92 -4.06 19.26 11.74
N GLU A 93 -2.95 19.86 11.29
CA GLU A 93 -2.00 19.15 10.43
C GLU A 93 -1.41 17.94 11.19
N PRO A 94 -0.97 16.86 10.52
CA PRO A 94 -0.51 15.64 11.19
C PRO A 94 0.56 15.87 12.26
N LEU A 95 1.50 16.78 12.00
CA LEU A 95 2.55 17.14 12.96
C LEU A 95 1.99 17.88 14.17
N GLU A 96 1.04 18.78 13.96
CA GLU A 96 0.35 19.49 15.04
C GLU A 96 -0.49 18.53 15.87
N ALA A 97 -1.25 17.63 15.23
CA ALA A 97 -2.04 16.61 15.90
C ALA A 97 -1.16 15.68 16.77
N LYS A 98 0.00 15.26 16.26
CA LYS A 98 1.00 14.50 17.02
C LYS A 98 1.47 15.30 18.24
N GLN A 99 1.90 16.54 18.04
CA GLN A 99 2.37 17.39 19.13
C GLN A 99 1.29 17.61 20.19
N MET A 100 0.05 17.88 19.79
CA MET A 100 -1.09 18.00 20.71
C MET A 100 -1.26 16.74 21.54
N TYR A 101 -1.25 15.56 20.91
CA TYR A 101 -1.39 14.28 21.61
C TYR A 101 -0.29 14.05 22.65
N GLU A 102 0.96 14.32 22.30
CA GLU A 102 2.12 14.07 23.17
C GLU A 102 2.26 15.12 24.29
N THR A 103 1.95 16.38 24.00
CA THR A 103 2.19 17.50 24.94
C THR A 103 0.98 17.85 25.78
N ILE A 104 -0.22 17.89 25.18
CA ILE A 104 -1.45 18.29 25.88
C ILE A 104 -2.08 17.09 26.57
N TYR A 105 -2.15 15.96 25.87
CA TYR A 105 -2.82 14.76 26.38
C TYR A 105 -1.86 13.78 27.06
N LEU A 106 -0.56 14.13 27.13
CA LEU A 106 0.51 13.29 27.70
C LEU A 106 0.51 11.85 27.13
N GLY A 107 0.02 11.71 25.91
CA GLY A 107 0.07 10.47 25.16
C GLY A 107 1.49 10.17 24.73
N ARG A 108 1.74 8.92 24.34
CA ARG A 108 3.02 8.52 23.76
C ARG A 108 2.76 7.72 22.51
N LEU A 109 3.17 8.28 21.37
CA LEU A 109 3.18 7.54 20.12
C LEU A 109 4.51 6.81 19.99
N THR A 110 4.46 5.62 19.42
CA THR A 110 5.68 4.95 18.96
C THR A 110 6.22 5.75 17.78
N GLU A 111 7.51 6.09 17.80
CA GLU A 111 8.14 6.78 16.67
C GLU A 111 8.13 5.92 15.41
N GLU A 112 8.22 6.57 14.25
CA GLU A 112 8.24 5.92 12.95
C GLU A 112 9.42 4.94 12.87
N SER A 113 9.12 3.64 12.85
CA SER A 113 10.11 2.65 12.45
C SER A 113 10.26 2.73 10.94
N HIS A 114 11.44 3.11 10.47
CA HIS A 114 11.73 3.09 9.05
C HIS A 114 11.92 1.63 8.62
N PHE A 115 11.21 1.21 7.58
CA PHE A 115 11.36 -0.12 6.99
C PHE A 115 12.13 0.01 5.67
N GLY A 116 13.45 -0.12 5.76
CA GLY A 116 14.35 0.19 4.64
C GLY A 116 14.51 1.69 4.41
N ILE A 117 15.48 2.04 3.55
CA ILE A 117 15.82 3.43 3.19
C ILE A 117 15.98 3.48 1.67
N ASP A 118 15.35 4.45 1.01
CA ASP A 118 15.57 4.70 -0.42
C ASP A 118 17.02 5.14 -0.62
N PRO A 119 17.86 4.36 -1.32
CA PRO A 119 19.26 4.73 -1.53
C PRO A 119 19.42 5.93 -2.48
N LEU A 120 18.36 6.31 -3.20
CA LEU A 120 18.33 7.49 -4.06
C LEU A 120 17.72 8.72 -3.35
N VAL A 121 17.45 8.63 -2.04
CA VAL A 121 16.92 9.77 -1.28
C VAL A 121 17.82 11.00 -1.44
N GLY A 122 17.22 12.13 -1.81
CA GLY A 122 17.93 13.37 -2.11
C GLY A 122 18.42 13.52 -3.56
N PHE A 123 18.26 12.50 -4.41
CA PHE A 123 18.60 12.55 -5.84
C PHE A 123 17.35 12.43 -6.72
N GLU A 124 16.57 13.52 -6.79
CA GLU A 124 15.25 13.54 -7.45
C GLU A 124 15.27 13.10 -8.92
N GLU A 125 16.32 13.45 -9.67
CA GLU A 125 16.48 13.00 -11.06
C GLU A 125 16.60 11.48 -11.18
N LEU A 126 17.35 10.83 -10.27
CA LEU A 126 17.52 9.38 -10.25
C LEU A 126 16.25 8.67 -9.79
N ILE A 127 15.53 9.25 -8.82
CA ILE A 127 14.20 8.77 -8.43
C ILE A 127 13.26 8.78 -9.63
N ASN A 128 13.17 9.91 -10.34
CA ASN A 128 12.32 10.03 -11.52
C ASN A 128 12.73 9.05 -12.63
N GLN A 129 14.04 8.83 -12.82
CA GLN A 129 14.53 7.84 -13.76
C GLN A 129 14.11 6.41 -13.37
N ARG A 130 14.26 6.01 -12.11
CA ARG A 130 13.78 4.72 -11.58
C ARG A 130 12.30 4.54 -11.85
N GLU A 131 11.50 5.54 -11.50
CA GLU A 131 10.04 5.49 -11.65
C GLU A 131 9.63 5.35 -13.11
N ASN A 132 10.23 6.12 -14.01
CA ASN A 132 9.97 6.03 -15.44
C ASN A 132 10.35 4.66 -16.01
N SER A 133 11.53 4.14 -15.64
CA SER A 133 11.97 2.81 -16.07
C SER A 133 11.03 1.70 -15.58
N PHE A 134 10.58 1.78 -14.33
CA PHE A 134 9.66 0.81 -13.77
C PHE A 134 8.28 0.87 -14.45
N GLN A 135 7.69 2.05 -14.58
CA GLN A 135 6.37 2.25 -15.17
C GLN A 135 6.31 1.93 -16.67
N ALA A 136 7.44 1.99 -17.38
CA ALA A 136 7.51 1.60 -18.79
C ALA A 136 7.23 0.11 -19.02
N VAL A 137 7.44 -0.74 -18.00
CA VAL A 137 7.32 -2.20 -18.11
C VAL A 137 6.18 -2.73 -17.24
N HIS A 138 5.97 -2.14 -16.07
CA HIS A 138 5.10 -2.67 -15.03
C HIS A 138 3.83 -1.85 -14.84
N GLN A 139 2.68 -2.52 -14.93
CA GLN A 139 1.39 -1.93 -14.63
C GLN A 139 0.82 -2.55 -13.35
N ILE A 140 0.65 -1.74 -12.31
CA ILE A 140 0.13 -2.17 -11.00
C ILE A 140 -1.22 -2.92 -11.11
N PRO A 141 -2.21 -2.49 -11.92
CA PRO A 141 -3.45 -3.24 -12.09
C PRO A 141 -3.24 -4.66 -12.60
N THR A 142 -2.35 -4.84 -13.57
CA THR A 142 -2.04 -6.14 -14.19
C THR A 142 -1.35 -7.04 -13.18
N ILE A 143 -0.36 -6.52 -12.45
CA ILE A 143 0.34 -7.25 -11.38
C ILE A 143 -0.66 -7.73 -10.33
N PHE A 144 -1.51 -6.83 -9.82
CA PHE A 144 -2.51 -7.17 -8.81
C PHE A 144 -3.47 -8.25 -9.30
N ASN A 145 -4.01 -8.11 -10.52
CA ASN A 145 -4.95 -9.08 -11.08
C ASN A 145 -4.33 -10.47 -11.21
N HIS A 146 -3.07 -10.59 -11.64
CA HIS A 146 -2.40 -11.89 -11.67
C HIS A 146 -2.20 -12.47 -10.27
N LEU A 147 -1.75 -11.63 -9.34
CA LEU A 147 -1.45 -12.02 -7.96
C LEU A 147 -2.68 -12.63 -7.26
N VAL A 148 -3.84 -11.97 -7.34
CA VAL A 148 -5.08 -12.46 -6.69
C VAL A 148 -5.69 -13.68 -7.38
N ASN A 149 -5.29 -13.98 -8.62
CA ASN A 149 -5.67 -15.19 -9.34
C ASN A 149 -4.62 -16.31 -9.19
N GLY A 150 -3.71 -16.19 -8.22
CA GLY A 150 -2.72 -17.22 -7.87
C GLY A 150 -1.45 -17.21 -8.74
N ASN A 151 -1.32 -16.30 -9.70
CA ASN A 151 -0.07 -16.13 -10.44
C ASN A 151 0.78 -15.04 -9.81
N GLN A 152 1.75 -15.46 -9.00
CA GLN A 152 2.64 -14.56 -8.28
C GLN A 152 3.80 -14.02 -9.16
N ALA A 153 4.07 -14.61 -10.33
CA ALA A 153 5.27 -14.30 -11.10
C ALA A 153 5.41 -12.81 -11.47
N PRO A 154 4.37 -12.11 -11.98
CA PRO A 154 4.50 -10.69 -12.33
C PRO A 154 4.85 -9.81 -11.13
N PHE A 155 4.35 -10.16 -9.94
CA PHE A 155 4.65 -9.41 -8.72
C PHE A 155 6.11 -9.61 -8.29
N LYS A 156 6.59 -10.86 -8.30
CA LYS A 156 7.98 -11.18 -7.97
C LYS A 156 8.95 -10.51 -8.96
N THR A 157 8.66 -10.59 -10.26
CA THR A 157 9.44 -9.93 -11.31
C THR A 157 9.46 -8.42 -11.12
N ALA A 158 8.33 -7.79 -10.80
CA ALA A 158 8.28 -6.36 -10.53
C ALA A 158 9.19 -5.95 -9.36
N ILE A 159 9.21 -6.72 -8.28
CA ILE A 159 10.14 -6.47 -7.14
C ILE A 159 11.59 -6.61 -7.60
N SER A 160 11.95 -7.71 -8.26
CA SER A 160 13.32 -7.94 -8.72
C SER A 160 13.80 -6.86 -9.71
N ASP A 161 12.95 -6.45 -10.64
CA ASP A 161 13.26 -5.38 -11.59
C ASP A 161 13.41 -4.03 -10.87
N PHE A 162 12.54 -3.71 -9.90
CA PHE A 162 12.66 -2.46 -9.14
C PHE A 162 13.96 -2.41 -8.33
N ILE A 163 14.35 -3.53 -7.71
CA ILE A 163 15.65 -3.69 -7.06
C ILE A 163 16.78 -3.46 -8.07
N GLN A 164 16.74 -4.13 -9.22
CA GLN A 164 17.79 -4.03 -10.24
C GLN A 164 17.93 -2.60 -10.80
N ILE A 165 16.82 -1.95 -11.12
CA ILE A 165 16.79 -0.57 -11.60
C ILE A 165 17.40 0.35 -10.54
N THR A 166 17.00 0.19 -9.28
CA THR A 166 17.51 0.99 -8.16
C THR A 166 19.02 0.79 -7.98
N SER A 167 19.48 -0.46 -7.91
CA SER A 167 20.89 -0.81 -7.78
C SER A 167 21.76 -0.23 -8.90
N ASN A 168 21.26 -0.28 -10.14
CA ASN A 168 21.96 0.28 -11.30
C ASN A 168 22.15 1.80 -11.22
N LEU A 169 21.23 2.51 -10.57
CA LEU A 169 21.28 3.96 -10.41
C LEU A 169 22.11 4.40 -9.20
N THR A 170 22.24 3.53 -8.20
CA THR A 170 23.02 3.81 -6.98
C THR A 170 24.53 3.59 -7.14
N ALA A 171 24.95 2.82 -8.15
CA ALA A 171 26.35 2.55 -8.52
C ALA A 171 27.34 2.47 -7.35
N PHE A 172 27.18 1.42 -6.53
CA PHE A 172 28.30 0.60 -6.05
C PHE A 172 28.28 -0.72 -6.82
#